data_AF-A0A0R1WGK5-F1
#
_entry.id   AF-A0A0R1WGK5-F1
#
_cell.length_a   1.000
_cell.length_b   1.000
_cell.length_c   1.000
_cell.angle_alpha   90.00
_cell.angle_beta   90.00
_cell.angle_gamma   90.00
#
_symmetry.space_group_name_H-M   'P 1'
#
loop_
_entity.id
_entity.type
_entity.pdbx_description
1 polymer ?
#
loop_
_entity_poly.entity_id
_entity_poly.type
_entity_poly.pdbx_seq_one_letter_code
_entity_poly.pdbx_strand_id
1 'polypeptide(L)'
;MKFELKHYRGLMLAQSIDLNNDHDINHSDHIIGSDTSKCETCGEYTSLQNKLKEVRRILNTDFKRMNSTDTIFDNKKKKYYYLCTDKYGVIYVIRDSSKLDAQEKIPTDNSEGIMCNIISQKKAFEEIKLLQSTVATQIIDFLKNDDLFLGIVCRLDNNVKNKNIKTMFG
;
A
#
# COMPACT_ATOMS: atom_id res chain seq x y z
N MET A 1 -16.24 -11.93 7.82
CA MET A 1 -16.25 -10.51 8.24
C MET A 1 -15.41 -9.56 7.37
N LYS A 2 -14.07 -9.67 7.30
CA LYS A 2 -13.23 -8.69 6.54
C LYS A 2 -13.49 -8.71 5.02
N PHE A 3 -13.71 -9.89 4.45
CA PHE A 3 -14.10 -10.04 3.04
C PHE A 3 -15.46 -9.38 2.78
N GLU A 4 -16.45 -9.64 3.64
CA GLU A 4 -17.79 -9.04 3.55
C GLU A 4 -17.77 -7.52 3.71
N LEU A 5 -16.97 -6.97 4.63
CA LEU A 5 -16.82 -5.52 4.78
C LEU A 5 -16.11 -4.86 3.59
N LYS A 6 -15.12 -5.53 2.98
CA LYS A 6 -14.49 -5.07 1.74
C LYS A 6 -15.46 -5.11 0.56
N HIS A 7 -16.26 -6.17 0.47
CA HIS A 7 -17.31 -6.31 -0.54
C HIS A 7 -18.40 -5.25 -0.36
N TYR A 8 -18.90 -5.06 0.86
CA TYR A 8 -19.85 -4.03 1.24
C TYR A 8 -19.33 -2.62 0.91
N ARG A 9 -18.06 -2.32 1.20
CA ARG A 9 -17.41 -1.07 0.77
C ARG A 9 -17.42 -0.90 -0.75
N GLY A 10 -17.19 -1.99 -1.50
CA GLY A 10 -17.24 -1.98 -2.97
C GLY A 10 -18.64 -1.61 -3.49
N LEU A 11 -19.68 -2.21 -2.91
CA LEU A 11 -21.08 -1.91 -3.26
C LEU A 11 -21.45 -0.46 -2.94
N MET A 12 -21.02 0.06 -1.79
CA MET A 12 -21.27 1.47 -1.42
C MET A 12 -20.52 2.46 -2.31
N LEU A 13 -19.33 2.10 -2.81
CA LEU A 13 -18.62 2.92 -3.79
C LEU A 13 -19.33 2.95 -5.14
N ALA A 14 -19.87 1.81 -5.60
CA ALA A 14 -20.68 1.75 -6.81
C ALA A 14 -21.93 2.64 -6.68
N GLN A 15 -22.68 2.50 -5.58
CA GLN A 15 -23.85 3.35 -5.29
C GLN A 15 -23.50 4.84 -5.23
N SER A 16 -22.31 5.19 -4.75
CA SER A 16 -21.86 6.59 -4.72
C SER A 16 -21.59 7.15 -6.11
N ILE A 17 -21.17 6.31 -7.06
CA ILE A 17 -20.96 6.69 -8.45
C ILE A 17 -22.33 6.86 -9.12
N ASP A 18 -23.27 5.95 -8.86
CA ASP A 18 -24.62 6.03 -9.41
C ASP A 18 -25.34 7.31 -8.95
N LEU A 19 -25.27 7.64 -7.66
CA LEU A 19 -25.82 8.90 -7.12
C LEU A 19 -25.16 10.15 -7.71
N ASN A 20 -23.86 10.09 -8.01
CA ASN A 20 -23.17 11.20 -8.66
C ASN A 20 -23.64 11.40 -10.10
N ASN A 21 -23.78 10.31 -10.85
CA ASN A 21 -24.26 10.38 -12.23
C ASN A 21 -25.73 10.84 -12.28
N ASP A 22 -26.58 10.34 -11.37
CA ASP A 22 -27.99 10.74 -11.30
C ASP A 22 -28.12 12.23 -10.91
N HIS A 23 -27.28 12.70 -9.99
CA HIS A 23 -27.20 14.12 -9.64
C HIS A 23 -26.74 14.99 -10.81
N ASP A 24 -25.70 14.59 -11.53
CA ASP A 24 -25.22 15.32 -12.72
C ASP A 24 -26.30 15.42 -13.81
N ILE A 25 -27.19 14.43 -13.91
CA ILE A 25 -28.29 14.39 -14.89
C ILE A 25 -29.48 15.24 -14.43
N ASN A 26 -29.87 15.13 -13.16
CA ASN A 26 -31.13 15.70 -12.64
C ASN A 26 -30.96 17.05 -11.92
N HIS A 27 -29.73 17.40 -11.51
CA HIS A 27 -29.40 18.53 -10.65
C HIS A 27 -28.09 19.21 -11.11
N SER A 28 -28.18 20.07 -12.13
CA SER A 28 -27.03 20.80 -12.68
C SER A 28 -26.74 22.16 -12.02
N ASP A 29 -27.56 22.56 -11.05
CA ASP A 29 -27.52 23.88 -10.40
C ASP A 29 -26.53 23.95 -9.22
N HIS A 30 -26.00 22.82 -8.77
CA HIS A 30 -25.03 22.73 -7.68
C HIS A 30 -24.16 21.48 -7.82
N ILE A 31 -23.13 21.35 -6.97
CA ILE A 31 -22.24 20.18 -6.94
C ILE A 31 -22.81 19.14 -5.96
N ILE A 32 -22.69 17.86 -6.27
CA ILE A 32 -23.15 16.82 -5.34
C ILE A 32 -22.52 16.97 -3.94
N GLY A 33 -23.33 16.80 -2.91
CA GLY A 33 -22.93 16.92 -1.51
C GLY A 33 -22.76 18.36 -1.00
N SER A 34 -23.04 19.38 -1.82
CA SER A 34 -22.92 20.79 -1.41
C SER A 34 -24.18 21.36 -0.74
N ASP A 35 -25.38 20.92 -1.11
CA ASP A 35 -26.64 21.36 -0.48
C ASP A 35 -27.50 20.17 -0.01
N THR A 36 -27.11 19.60 1.13
CA THR A 36 -27.83 18.49 1.77
C THR A 36 -29.18 18.89 2.38
N SER A 37 -29.49 20.19 2.43
CA SER A 37 -30.73 20.69 3.04
C SER A 37 -31.88 20.78 2.05
N LYS A 38 -31.56 20.91 0.75
CA LYS A 38 -32.54 21.08 -0.32
C LYS A 38 -32.48 20.02 -1.42
N CYS A 39 -31.34 19.33 -1.56
CA CYS A 39 -31.20 18.23 -2.50
C CYS A 39 -31.12 16.89 -1.76
N GLU A 40 -32.13 16.05 -1.99
CA GLU A 40 -32.23 14.72 -1.39
C GLU A 40 -31.04 13.84 -1.83
N THR A 41 -30.69 13.84 -3.11
CA THR A 41 -29.53 13.12 -3.67
C THR A 41 -28.22 13.55 -3.02
N CYS A 42 -28.04 14.86 -2.70
CA CYS A 42 -26.88 15.34 -1.93
C CYS A 42 -26.87 14.80 -0.49
N GLY A 43 -28.03 14.73 0.16
CA GLY A 43 -28.20 14.15 1.49
C GLY A 43 -27.87 12.66 1.53
N GLU A 44 -28.38 11.89 0.55
CA GLU A 44 -28.10 10.47 0.39
C GLU A 44 -26.61 10.21 0.11
N TYR A 45 -26.03 10.98 -0.81
CA TYR A 45 -24.60 10.90 -1.13
C TYR A 45 -23.73 11.19 0.11
N THR A 46 -24.05 12.24 0.85
CA THR A 46 -23.29 12.60 2.07
C THR A 46 -23.42 11.54 3.16
N SER A 47 -24.62 10.99 3.34
CA SER A 47 -24.86 9.86 4.24
C SER A 47 -24.05 8.62 3.84
N LEU A 48 -24.02 8.30 2.55
CA LEU A 48 -23.24 7.20 2.00
C LEU A 48 -21.73 7.41 2.18
N GLN A 49 -21.23 8.63 1.97
CA GLN A 49 -19.84 9.00 2.21
C GLN A 49 -19.46 8.88 3.70
N ASN A 50 -20.36 9.25 4.61
CA ASN A 50 -20.14 9.08 6.04
C ASN A 50 -20.10 7.60 6.45
N LYS A 51 -20.99 6.77 5.91
CA LYS A 51 -20.94 5.31 6.10
C LYS A 51 -19.67 4.70 5.51
N LEU A 52 -19.23 5.15 4.34
CA LEU A 52 -17.96 4.73 3.73
C LEU A 52 -16.75 5.12 4.61
N LYS A 53 -16.75 6.31 5.21
CA LYS A 53 -15.73 6.74 6.19
C LYS A 53 -15.76 5.84 7.42
N GLU A 54 -16.93 5.47 7.91
CA GLU A 54 -17.08 4.56 9.05
C GLU A 54 -16.60 3.14 8.73
N VAL A 55 -17.00 2.56 7.59
CA VAL A 55 -16.52 1.24 7.15
C VAL A 55 -15.01 1.26 6.95
N ARG A 56 -14.46 2.35 6.38
CA ARG A 56 -13.00 2.54 6.27
C ARG A 56 -12.36 2.63 7.66
N ARG A 57 -12.96 3.35 8.60
CA ARG A 57 -12.50 3.42 9.99
C ARG A 57 -12.51 2.04 10.62
N ILE A 58 -13.58 1.25 10.48
CA ILE A 58 -13.70 -0.12 11.01
C ILE A 58 -12.63 -1.03 10.42
N LEU A 59 -12.47 -1.04 9.09
CA LEU A 59 -11.42 -1.80 8.41
C LEU A 59 -10.00 -1.40 8.88
N ASN A 60 -9.80 -0.13 9.25
CA ASN A 60 -8.53 0.38 9.76
C ASN A 60 -8.37 0.17 11.28
N THR A 61 -9.45 0.20 12.07
CA THR A 61 -9.42 -0.11 13.51
C THR A 61 -9.35 -1.60 13.76
N ASP A 62 -9.88 -2.45 12.87
CA ASP A 62 -9.62 -3.90 12.88
C ASP A 62 -8.17 -4.20 12.50
N PHE A 63 -7.52 -3.34 11.70
CA PHE A 63 -6.07 -3.38 11.51
C PHE A 63 -5.30 -3.01 12.78
N LYS A 64 -5.84 -2.09 13.60
CA LYS A 64 -5.30 -1.77 14.93
C LYS A 64 -5.67 -2.80 16.00
N ARG A 65 -6.82 -3.47 15.90
CA ARG A 65 -7.32 -4.46 16.88
C ARG A 65 -6.77 -5.87 16.66
N MET A 66 -6.52 -6.28 15.42
CA MET A 66 -5.76 -7.51 15.13
C MET A 66 -4.26 -7.39 15.48
N ASN A 67 -3.77 -6.19 15.80
CA ASN A 67 -2.47 -5.98 16.44
C ASN A 67 -2.53 -6.02 17.98
N SER A 68 -3.69 -6.33 18.59
CA SER A 68 -3.89 -6.24 20.05
C SER A 68 -4.46 -7.48 20.73
N THR A 69 -4.46 -8.64 20.07
CA THR A 69 -4.62 -9.93 20.74
C THR A 69 -3.65 -10.92 20.13
N ASP A 70 -2.36 -10.69 20.36
CA ASP A 70 -1.59 -11.58 21.23
C ASP A 70 -0.27 -10.90 21.61
N THR A 71 0.02 -10.97 22.91
CA THR A 71 1.28 -10.60 23.58
C THR A 71 1.69 -9.12 23.54
N ILE A 72 1.52 -8.49 24.72
CA ILE A 72 2.61 -7.85 25.47
C ILE A 72 3.89 -7.73 24.63
N PHE A 73 4.11 -6.59 23.97
CA PHE A 73 5.43 -6.00 23.81
C PHE A 73 5.27 -4.59 23.27
N ASP A 74 5.26 -3.65 24.21
CA ASP A 74 5.76 -2.29 24.05
C ASP A 74 7.27 -2.28 23.74
N ASN A 75 7.72 -3.18 22.86
CA ASN A 75 9.03 -3.10 22.26
C ASN A 75 8.81 -2.36 20.95
N LYS A 76 9.28 -1.12 20.89
CA LYS A 76 9.80 -0.56 19.63
C LYS A 76 10.78 -1.58 19.05
N LYS A 77 10.29 -2.58 18.32
CA LYS A 77 11.13 -3.62 17.73
C LYS A 77 12.15 -2.90 16.87
N LYS A 78 13.42 -3.16 17.13
CA LYS A 78 14.52 -2.55 16.38
C LYS A 78 14.29 -2.83 14.90
N LYS A 79 14.38 -1.78 14.09
CA LYS A 79 14.15 -1.85 12.64
C LYS A 79 15.49 -2.04 11.99
N TYR A 80 15.55 -3.00 11.10
CA TYR A 80 16.72 -3.27 10.30
C TYR A 80 16.34 -3.21 8.84
N TYR A 81 17.31 -2.85 8.01
CA TYR A 81 17.20 -3.02 6.59
C TYR A 81 17.85 -4.34 6.21
N TYR A 82 17.21 -5.04 5.30
CA TYR A 82 17.66 -6.30 4.78
C TYR A 82 17.76 -6.22 3.27
N LEU A 83 18.86 -6.73 2.74
CA LEU A 83 19.01 -7.03 1.33
C LEU A 83 18.78 -8.52 1.18
N CYS A 84 17.65 -8.88 0.59
CA CYS A 84 17.36 -10.27 0.27
C CYS A 84 17.46 -10.51 -1.24
N THR A 85 17.82 -11.72 -1.62
CA THR A 85 17.86 -12.19 -3.01
C THR A 85 17.17 -13.55 -3.06
N ASP A 86 16.19 -13.69 -3.94
CA ASP A 86 15.52 -14.97 -4.13
C ASP A 86 16.32 -15.92 -5.04
N LYS A 87 15.84 -17.15 -5.17
CA LYS A 87 16.45 -18.18 -6.03
C LYS A 87 16.47 -17.82 -7.52
N TYR A 88 15.68 -16.85 -7.95
CA TYR A 88 15.64 -16.33 -9.32
C TYR A 88 16.55 -15.11 -9.50
N GLY A 89 17.30 -14.74 -8.45
CA GLY A 89 18.17 -13.57 -8.46
C GLY A 89 17.43 -12.25 -8.37
N VAL A 90 16.15 -12.22 -8.01
CA VAL A 90 15.43 -10.95 -7.77
C VAL A 90 15.92 -10.37 -6.45
N ILE A 91 16.26 -9.09 -6.46
CA ILE A 91 16.79 -8.39 -5.29
C ILE A 91 15.68 -7.61 -4.61
N TYR A 92 15.60 -7.71 -3.29
CA TYR A 92 14.63 -7.04 -2.44
C TYR A 92 15.35 -6.24 -1.36
N VAL A 93 14.98 -4.97 -1.23
CA VAL A 93 15.30 -4.17 -0.04
C VAL A 93 14.08 -4.19 0.87
N ILE A 94 14.23 -4.68 2.09
CA ILE A 94 13.11 -4.89 3.03
C ILE A 94 13.46 -4.21 4.36
N ARG A 95 12.50 -3.48 4.94
CA ARG A 95 12.62 -2.96 6.30
C ARG A 95 11.80 -3.85 7.23
N ASP A 96 12.43 -4.44 8.23
CA ASP A 96 11.74 -5.37 9.14
C ASP A 96 12.35 -5.42 10.54
N SER A 97 11.68 -6.11 11.46
CA SER A 97 12.14 -6.35 12.82
C SER A 97 13.09 -7.55 12.96
N SER A 98 13.03 -8.49 12.02
CA SER A 98 13.92 -9.67 12.02
C SER A 98 14.19 -10.16 10.60
N LYS A 99 15.26 -10.96 10.46
CA LYS A 99 15.63 -11.58 9.18
C LYS A 99 14.56 -12.58 8.70
N LEU A 100 13.94 -13.32 9.62
CA LEU A 100 12.90 -14.29 9.28
C LEU A 100 11.66 -13.60 8.71
N ASP A 101 11.17 -12.56 9.41
CA ASP A 101 10.02 -11.77 8.94
C ASP A 101 10.26 -11.12 7.57
N ALA A 102 11.52 -10.73 7.31
CA ALA A 102 11.92 -10.17 6.02
C ALA A 102 11.90 -11.22 4.91
N GLN A 103 12.37 -12.45 5.19
CA GLN A 103 12.34 -13.55 4.22
C GLN A 103 10.91 -13.98 3.87
N GLU A 104 10.01 -14.03 4.86
CA GLU A 104 8.58 -14.38 4.65
C GLU A 104 7.83 -13.41 3.74
N LYS A 105 8.32 -12.17 3.60
CA LYS A 105 7.69 -11.16 2.73
C LYS A 105 7.98 -11.37 1.26
N ILE A 106 8.97 -12.20 0.92
CA ILE A 106 9.33 -12.46 -0.47
C ILE A 106 8.28 -13.39 -1.08
N PRO A 107 7.65 -12.99 -2.20
CA PRO A 107 6.58 -13.76 -2.83
C PRO A 107 7.16 -14.97 -3.58
N THR A 108 7.49 -16.04 -2.85
CA THR A 108 7.96 -17.30 -3.42
C THR A 108 7.24 -18.47 -2.77
N ASP A 109 6.81 -19.44 -3.58
CA ASP A 109 6.09 -20.63 -3.10
C ASP A 109 6.93 -21.52 -2.15
N ASN A 110 8.24 -21.32 -2.10
CA ASN A 110 9.16 -21.96 -1.15
C ASN A 110 10.24 -20.95 -0.70
N SER A 111 10.53 -20.89 0.60
CA SER A 111 11.60 -20.07 1.21
C SER A 111 13.02 -20.59 0.90
N GLU A 112 13.14 -21.74 0.25
CA GLU A 112 14.41 -22.35 -0.14
C GLU A 112 15.17 -21.47 -1.15
N GLY A 113 16.42 -21.14 -0.82
CA GLY A 113 17.31 -20.36 -1.68
C GLY A 113 17.23 -18.84 -1.49
N ILE A 114 16.49 -18.33 -0.48
CA ILE A 114 16.52 -16.90 -0.14
C ILE A 114 17.78 -16.57 0.65
N MET A 115 18.70 -15.84 0.02
CA MET A 115 19.79 -15.19 0.75
C MET A 115 19.28 -13.89 1.33
N CYS A 116 19.41 -13.67 2.64
CA CYS A 116 19.02 -12.40 3.22
C CYS A 116 20.04 -11.91 4.25
N ASN A 117 20.52 -10.68 4.06
CA ASN A 117 21.57 -10.08 4.87
C ASN A 117 21.11 -8.75 5.43
N ILE A 118 21.42 -8.52 6.71
CA ILE A 118 21.22 -7.22 7.34
C ILE A 118 22.18 -6.20 6.72
N ILE A 119 21.67 -5.01 6.42
CA ILE A 119 22.43 -3.89 5.87
C ILE A 119 22.15 -2.61 6.68
N SER A 120 23.08 -1.67 6.62
CA SER A 120 22.88 -0.35 7.23
C SER A 120 21.81 0.44 6.46
N GLN A 121 21.17 1.40 7.13
CA GLN A 121 20.22 2.31 6.48
C GLN A 121 20.86 3.07 5.31
N LYS A 122 22.10 3.52 5.49
CA LYS A 122 22.85 4.20 4.41
C LYS A 122 22.97 3.30 3.18
N LYS A 123 23.37 2.04 3.38
CA LYS A 123 23.49 1.06 2.30
C LYS A 123 22.13 0.77 1.66
N ALA A 124 21.08 0.64 2.45
CA ALA A 124 19.72 0.45 1.92
C ALA A 124 19.28 1.60 1.02
N PHE A 125 19.58 2.85 1.41
CA PHE A 125 19.27 4.03 0.60
C PHE A 125 20.11 4.11 -0.68
N GLU A 126 21.36 3.67 -0.64
CA GLU A 126 22.19 3.52 -1.84
C GLU A 126 21.58 2.47 -2.80
N GLU A 127 21.19 1.31 -2.30
CA GLU A 127 20.52 0.28 -3.11
C GLU A 127 19.21 0.81 -3.70
N ILE A 128 18.35 1.48 -2.93
CA ILE A 128 17.10 2.06 -3.45
C ILE A 128 17.36 3.05 -4.60
N LYS A 129 18.41 3.89 -4.48
CA LYS A 129 18.81 4.81 -5.55
C LYS A 129 19.28 4.10 -6.81
N LEU A 130 20.03 3.01 -6.66
CA LEU A 130 20.50 2.21 -7.79
C LEU A 130 19.34 1.45 -8.46
N LEU A 131 18.39 0.95 -7.67
CA LEU A 131 17.31 0.10 -8.13
C LEU A 131 16.12 0.89 -8.71
N GLN A 132 15.83 2.09 -8.20
CA GLN A 132 14.67 2.90 -8.62
C GLN A 132 15.01 4.38 -8.76
N SER A 133 15.86 4.71 -9.73
CA SER A 133 16.40 6.06 -9.95
C SER A 133 15.36 7.19 -10.03
N THR A 134 14.15 6.93 -10.55
CA THR A 134 13.10 7.95 -10.74
C THR A 134 12.29 8.26 -9.47
N VAL A 135 12.09 7.28 -8.60
CA VAL A 135 11.24 7.42 -7.38
C VAL A 135 12.02 7.24 -6.08
N ALA A 136 13.31 6.95 -6.14
CA ALA A 136 14.16 6.70 -4.98
C ALA A 136 14.09 7.82 -3.95
N THR A 137 14.08 9.09 -4.38
CA THR A 137 14.00 10.23 -3.47
C THR A 137 12.71 10.21 -2.65
N GLN A 138 11.56 9.95 -3.31
CA GLN A 138 10.26 9.88 -2.64
C GLN A 138 10.18 8.70 -1.66
N ILE A 139 10.71 7.54 -2.05
CA ILE A 139 10.75 6.34 -1.19
C ILE A 139 11.64 6.58 0.04
N ILE A 140 12.82 7.18 -0.17
CA ILE A 140 13.75 7.49 0.93
C ILE A 140 13.14 8.52 1.87
N ASP A 141 12.50 9.57 1.34
CA ASP A 141 11.87 10.60 2.16
C ASP A 141 10.66 10.05 2.92
N PHE A 142 9.88 9.15 2.31
CA PHE A 142 8.86 8.39 3.02
C PHE A 142 9.47 7.59 4.18
N LEU A 143 10.54 6.81 3.95
CA LEU A 143 11.16 5.97 4.99
C LEU A 143 11.84 6.74 6.12
N LYS A 144 12.30 7.97 5.85
CA LYS A 144 12.82 8.86 6.89
C LYS A 144 11.72 9.39 7.81
N ASN A 145 10.53 9.62 7.26
CA ASN A 145 9.41 10.24 7.97
C ASN A 145 8.41 9.23 8.55
N ASP A 146 8.34 8.03 7.98
CA ASP A 146 7.52 6.92 8.47
C ASP A 146 8.41 5.90 9.19
N ASP A 147 8.36 5.98 10.50
CA ASP A 147 9.07 5.07 11.36
C ASP A 147 8.36 3.71 11.50
N LEU A 148 7.06 3.61 11.27
CA LEU A 148 6.31 2.39 11.53
C LEU A 148 6.28 1.43 10.34
N PHE A 149 6.73 1.88 9.17
CA PHE A 149 6.77 1.05 7.98
C PHE A 149 7.67 -0.18 8.14
N LEU A 150 7.08 -1.36 7.97
CA LEU A 150 7.74 -2.65 7.81
C LEU A 150 7.23 -3.29 6.51
N GLY A 151 8.13 -3.70 5.62
CA GLY A 151 7.75 -4.18 4.31
C GLY A 151 8.85 -4.14 3.27
N ILE A 152 8.53 -4.66 2.08
CA ILE A 152 9.38 -4.51 0.89
C ILE A 152 9.38 -3.03 0.51
N VAL A 153 10.58 -2.46 0.49
CA VAL A 153 10.85 -1.08 0.07
C VAL A 153 11.07 -1.00 -1.42
N CYS A 154 11.83 -1.94 -1.96
CA CYS A 154 12.22 -1.95 -3.36
C CYS A 154 12.42 -3.39 -3.84
N ARG A 155 12.14 -3.63 -5.11
CA ARG A 155 12.34 -4.89 -5.82
C ARG A 155 13.01 -4.62 -7.17
N LEU A 156 14.01 -5.43 -7.52
CA LEU A 156 14.62 -5.46 -8.84
C LEU A 156 14.54 -6.86 -9.44
N ASP A 157 13.80 -6.97 -10.54
CA ASP A 157 13.77 -8.18 -11.33
C ASP A 157 14.98 -8.22 -12.27
N ASN A 158 15.90 -9.16 -12.04
CA ASN A 158 17.04 -9.39 -12.94
C ASN A 158 16.63 -9.89 -14.34
N ASN A 159 15.34 -10.13 -14.58
CA ASN A 159 14.77 -10.47 -15.88
C ASN A 159 14.43 -9.28 -16.79
N VAL A 160 14.78 -8.04 -16.42
CA VAL A 160 14.66 -6.87 -17.31
C VAL A 160 16.01 -6.53 -17.94
N LYS A 161 16.59 -7.49 -18.66
CA LYS A 161 17.51 -7.19 -19.77
C LYS A 161 16.80 -7.58 -21.07
N ASN A 162 16.62 -6.61 -21.97
CA ASN A 162 16.09 -6.71 -23.34
C ASN A 162 14.58 -6.63 -23.59
N LYS A 163 13.93 -5.53 -23.18
CA LYS A 163 12.83 -4.95 -23.98
C LYS A 163 12.85 -3.43 -23.88
N ASN A 164 13.67 -2.77 -24.72
CA ASN A 164 13.40 -1.47 -25.38
C ASN A 164 14.67 -0.87 -26.01
N ILE A 165 15.33 -1.62 -26.89
CA ILE A 165 16.09 -1.03 -28.00
C ILE A 165 15.63 -1.72 -29.28
N LYS A 166 14.51 -1.24 -29.83
CA LYS A 166 14.32 -1.17 -31.28
C LYS A 166 14.02 0.31 -31.55
N THR A 167 15.07 1.12 -31.67
CA THR A 167 15.42 1.76 -32.95
C THR A 167 14.19 2.19 -33.74
N MET A 168 13.73 3.41 -33.47
CA MET A 168 13.43 4.34 -34.56
C MET A 168 14.68 4.44 -35.44
N PHE A 169 14.48 4.36 -36.76
CA PHE A 169 15.37 4.59 -37.92
C PHE A 169 15.33 3.38 -38.86
N GLY A 170 14.67 3.60 -40.00
CA GLY A 170 14.38 2.66 -41.08
C GLY A 170 13.06 3.04 -41.72
#